data_AF-A0A520CTH4-F1
#
_entry.id   AF-A0A520CTH4-F1
#
_cell.length_a   1.000
_cell.length_b   1.000
_cell.length_c   1.000
_cell.angle_alpha   90.00
_cell.angle_beta   90.00
_cell.angle_gamma   90.00
#
_symmetry.space_group_name_H-M   'P 1'
#
loop_
_entity.id
_entity.type
_entity.pdbx_description
1 polymer ?
#
loop_
_entity_poly.entity_id
_entity_poly.type
_entity_poly.pdbx_seq_one_letter_code
_entity_poly.pdbx_strand_id
1 'polypeptide(L)'
;MSGMPAGQGASAVTPVKTVVMTPSSQTQGVRVGVDVVYLDDIPGAMDNMGWKVSAQMMRRWFATKPAWEMPKLWRDGTNINYLALPASQVEDQIVKMKWVMGFDRVVPVFEDLCESWSNAKGLKVLNDRLTAIGWQSGRTMTLGKGVKTAKGLDLACQINSRIFGEYTNIFDDLYGAIFKAAIKIAVVGKASRSLFSKRDIFEIEKIGIYVRDTYDFNSARLDDAAFGLGIWSKTRMLSKREMITYRVTQLAALANVFPGFVPTKNSDFRRWQNQRNEGGDFFVFSDVMWMAPNVEYVYL
;
A
#
# COMPACT_ATOMS: atom_id res chain seq x y z
N MET A 1 -97.89 12.86 -13.00
CA MET A 1 -97.44 13.85 -12.01
C MET A 1 -96.66 13.11 -10.93
N SER A 2 -95.40 13.50 -10.78
CA SER A 2 -94.56 13.47 -9.57
C SER A 2 -94.67 12.28 -8.60
N GLY A 3 -93.67 11.40 -8.67
CA GLY A 3 -93.23 10.59 -7.53
C GLY A 3 -92.16 11.31 -6.71
N MET A 4 -92.19 11.08 -5.40
CA MET A 4 -91.00 11.08 -4.54
C MET A 4 -90.66 9.62 -4.21
N PRO A 5 -89.39 9.30 -3.94
CA PRO A 5 -89.05 9.07 -2.55
C PRO A 5 -87.72 9.69 -2.11
N ALA A 6 -87.66 9.95 -0.81
CA ALA A 6 -86.47 10.28 -0.03
C ALA A 6 -85.57 9.05 0.18
N GLY A 7 -84.27 9.27 0.33
CA GLY A 7 -83.32 8.23 0.78
C GLY A 7 -81.90 8.78 0.90
N GLN A 8 -81.41 8.79 2.13
CA GLN A 8 -80.22 9.49 2.64
C GLN A 8 -78.87 8.93 2.16
N GLY A 9 -77.83 9.74 2.38
CA GLY A 9 -76.45 9.48 2.01
C GLY A 9 -75.82 8.23 2.63
N ALA A 10 -74.82 7.74 1.92
CA ALA A 10 -73.73 6.98 2.53
C ALA A 10 -72.43 7.45 1.86
N SER A 11 -71.68 8.29 2.57
CA SER A 11 -70.27 8.51 2.28
C SER A 11 -69.58 7.15 2.20
N ALA A 12 -68.96 6.84 1.06
CA ALA A 12 -68.10 5.68 0.94
C ALA A 12 -66.87 5.89 1.84
N VAL A 13 -66.95 5.41 3.07
CA VAL A 13 -65.82 5.35 3.99
C VAL A 13 -64.77 4.46 3.33
N THR A 14 -63.66 5.07 2.92
CA THR A 14 -62.51 4.31 2.46
C THR A 14 -62.00 3.51 3.65
N PRO A 15 -62.01 2.17 3.63
CA PRO A 15 -61.57 1.40 4.79
C PRO A 15 -60.09 1.70 5.05
N VAL A 16 -59.78 1.99 6.32
CA VAL A 16 -58.40 2.11 6.79
C VAL A 16 -57.71 0.78 6.51
N LYS A 17 -56.72 0.77 5.61
CA LYS A 17 -55.93 -0.43 5.31
C LYS A 17 -55.21 -0.85 6.60
N THR A 18 -55.52 -2.05 7.10
CA THR A 18 -54.80 -2.68 8.20
C THR A 18 -53.61 -3.48 7.67
N VAL A 19 -52.68 -3.85 8.56
CA VAL A 19 -51.45 -4.57 8.19
C VAL A 19 -51.81 -5.94 7.61
N VAL A 20 -51.34 -6.22 6.40
CA VAL A 20 -51.50 -7.54 5.76
C VAL A 20 -50.41 -8.47 6.29
N MET A 21 -50.81 -9.61 6.86
CA MET A 21 -49.88 -10.66 7.28
C MET A 21 -49.59 -11.62 6.14
N THR A 22 -48.36 -12.11 6.07
CA THR A 22 -47.98 -13.20 5.18
C THR A 22 -48.72 -14.48 5.59
N PRO A 23 -49.26 -15.29 4.65
CA PRO A 23 -49.96 -16.52 4.98
C PRO A 23 -49.12 -17.46 5.85
N SER A 24 -49.73 -18.10 6.85
CA SER A 24 -49.05 -19.06 7.74
C SER A 24 -48.48 -20.28 7.02
N SER A 25 -48.98 -20.57 5.82
CA SER A 25 -48.45 -21.61 4.91
C SER A 25 -47.12 -21.21 4.26
N GLN A 26 -46.76 -19.92 4.25
CA GLN A 26 -45.54 -19.41 3.65
C GLN A 26 -44.39 -19.44 4.66
N THR A 27 -43.90 -20.65 4.94
CA THR A 27 -42.75 -20.91 5.84
C THR A 27 -41.39 -20.86 5.13
N GLN A 28 -41.40 -20.82 3.80
CA GLN A 28 -40.19 -20.63 3.01
C GLN A 28 -39.71 -19.18 3.14
N GLY A 29 -38.55 -19.01 3.79
CA GLY A 29 -37.87 -17.73 3.83
C GLY A 29 -37.62 -17.20 2.41
N VAL A 30 -37.77 -15.88 2.24
CA VAL A 30 -37.43 -15.22 0.97
C VAL A 30 -35.95 -15.43 0.71
N ARG A 31 -35.60 -16.13 -0.38
CA ARG A 31 -34.21 -16.20 -0.85
C ARG A 31 -33.85 -14.85 -1.46
N VAL A 32 -33.17 -14.03 -0.67
CA VAL A 32 -32.56 -12.79 -1.17
C VAL A 32 -31.22 -13.17 -1.79
N GLY A 33 -31.13 -13.12 -3.12
CA GLY A 33 -29.86 -13.19 -3.82
C GLY A 33 -29.10 -11.89 -3.59
N VAL A 34 -28.15 -11.89 -2.66
CA VAL A 34 -27.24 -10.76 -2.47
C VAL A 34 -26.06 -10.97 -3.41
N ASP A 35 -25.76 -9.98 -4.25
CA ASP A 35 -24.51 -9.96 -5.00
C ASP A 35 -23.36 -9.66 -4.02
N VAL A 36 -22.71 -10.72 -3.54
CA VAL A 36 -21.67 -10.63 -2.50
C VAL A 36 -20.33 -10.29 -3.15
N VAL A 37 -19.68 -9.23 -2.66
CA VAL A 37 -18.27 -8.93 -2.91
C VAL A 37 -17.42 -9.74 -1.95
N TYR A 38 -16.53 -10.57 -2.49
CA TYR A 38 -15.54 -11.30 -1.71
C TYR A 38 -14.20 -10.56 -1.69
N LEU A 39 -13.37 -10.86 -0.70
CA LEU A 39 -12.06 -10.22 -0.55
C LEU A 39 -11.15 -10.46 -1.77
N ASP A 40 -11.26 -11.64 -2.37
CA ASP A 40 -10.55 -12.06 -3.59
C ASP A 40 -11.17 -11.53 -4.89
N ASP A 41 -12.28 -10.79 -4.84
CA ASP A 41 -12.78 -10.00 -5.98
C ASP A 41 -11.97 -8.69 -6.16
N ILE A 42 -11.27 -8.22 -5.11
CA ILE A 42 -10.56 -6.94 -5.11
C ILE A 42 -9.53 -6.83 -6.26
N PRO A 43 -8.69 -7.84 -6.56
CA PRO A 43 -7.80 -7.76 -7.71
C PRO A 43 -8.53 -7.56 -9.04
N GLY A 44 -9.73 -8.13 -9.21
CA GLY A 44 -10.57 -7.92 -10.39
C GLY A 44 -11.09 -6.49 -10.49
N ALA A 45 -11.55 -5.93 -9.37
CA ALA A 45 -11.94 -4.52 -9.28
C ALA A 45 -10.76 -3.58 -9.59
N MET A 46 -9.57 -3.86 -9.05
CA MET A 46 -8.34 -3.12 -9.35
C MET A 46 -8.03 -3.15 -10.84
N ASP A 47 -8.15 -4.31 -11.49
CA ASP A 47 -7.93 -4.44 -12.93
C ASP A 47 -8.89 -3.59 -13.76
N ASN A 48 -10.18 -3.56 -13.38
CA ASN A 48 -11.21 -2.75 -14.03
C ASN A 48 -10.94 -1.25 -13.87
N MET A 49 -10.30 -0.84 -12.78
CA MET A 49 -9.86 0.55 -12.55
C MET A 49 -8.54 0.89 -13.24
N GLY A 50 -7.90 -0.07 -13.92
CA GLY A 50 -6.56 0.11 -14.51
C GLY A 50 -5.42 0.06 -13.49
N TRP A 51 -5.68 -0.39 -12.25
CA TRP A 51 -4.68 -0.50 -11.19
C TRP A 51 -3.89 -1.81 -11.31
N LYS A 52 -3.10 -1.90 -12.38
CA LYS A 52 -2.45 -3.14 -12.81
C LYS A 52 -1.38 -3.61 -11.84
N VAL A 53 -0.62 -2.71 -11.23
CA VAL A 53 0.43 -3.09 -10.28
C VAL A 53 -0.19 -3.49 -8.94
N SER A 54 -1.19 -2.75 -8.46
CA SER A 54 -1.96 -3.09 -7.26
C SER A 54 -2.59 -4.48 -7.37
N ALA A 55 -3.23 -4.77 -8.52
CA ALA A 55 -3.87 -6.06 -8.76
C ALA A 55 -2.84 -7.21 -8.73
N GLN A 56 -1.64 -7.01 -9.30
CA GLN A 56 -0.56 -8.00 -9.24
C GLN A 56 -0.07 -8.24 -7.81
N MET A 57 0.14 -7.17 -7.05
CA MET A 57 0.57 -7.26 -5.65
C MET A 57 -0.46 -8.01 -4.79
N MET A 58 -1.74 -7.66 -4.94
CA MET A 58 -2.83 -8.31 -4.22
C MET A 58 -2.97 -9.80 -4.60
N ARG A 59 -2.87 -10.14 -5.88
CA ARG A 59 -2.86 -11.54 -6.34
C ARG A 59 -1.69 -12.32 -5.77
N ARG A 60 -0.50 -11.71 -5.76
CA ARG A 60 0.69 -12.32 -5.16
C ARG A 60 0.47 -12.60 -3.67
N TRP A 61 -0.13 -11.66 -2.94
CA TRP A 61 -0.49 -11.86 -1.54
C TRP A 61 -1.40 -13.08 -1.40
N PHE A 62 -2.54 -13.14 -2.12
CA PHE A 62 -3.48 -14.26 -2.06
C PHE A 62 -2.87 -15.61 -2.48
N ALA A 63 -1.97 -15.62 -3.47
CA ALA A 63 -1.34 -16.82 -3.98
C ALA A 63 -0.32 -17.44 -3.01
N THR A 64 0.10 -16.72 -1.97
CA THR A 64 1.13 -17.21 -1.05
C THR A 64 0.57 -18.29 -0.13
N LYS A 65 1.25 -19.45 -0.11
CA LYS A 65 0.94 -20.60 0.75
C LYS A 65 2.25 -21.21 1.30
N PRO A 66 2.33 -21.58 2.59
CA PRO A 66 1.33 -21.34 3.62
C PRO A 66 1.15 -19.84 3.90
N ALA A 67 0.12 -19.48 4.66
CA ALA A 67 -0.07 -18.10 5.08
C ALA A 67 1.14 -17.60 5.86
N TRP A 68 1.46 -16.30 5.70
CA TRP A 68 2.50 -15.66 6.49
C TRP A 68 2.11 -14.22 6.87
N GLU A 69 2.03 -13.97 8.17
CA GLU A 69 1.87 -12.64 8.74
C GLU A 69 3.25 -12.08 9.08
N MET A 70 3.57 -10.91 8.53
CA MET A 70 4.81 -10.22 8.84
C MET A 70 4.79 -9.76 10.30
N PRO A 71 5.84 -10.03 11.10
CA PRO A 71 5.93 -9.46 12.45
C PRO A 71 5.91 -7.94 12.41
N LYS A 72 5.12 -7.29 13.27
CA LYS A 72 4.96 -5.81 13.27
C LYS A 72 6.29 -5.05 13.36
N LEU A 73 7.25 -5.58 14.11
CA LEU A 73 8.58 -4.98 14.29
C LEU A 73 9.45 -5.04 13.03
N TRP A 74 9.05 -5.80 12.01
CA TRP A 74 9.81 -5.93 10.76
C TRP A 74 9.47 -4.84 9.75
N ARG A 75 8.38 -4.07 9.99
CA ARG A 75 7.86 -3.10 9.02
C ARG A 75 8.89 -2.04 8.63
N ASP A 76 9.70 -1.56 9.55
CA ASP A 76 10.73 -0.54 9.26
C ASP A 76 11.97 -1.13 8.54
N GLY A 77 12.13 -2.46 8.58
CA GLY A 77 13.25 -3.17 7.98
C GLY A 77 14.51 -3.19 8.84
N THR A 78 14.42 -2.75 10.10
CA THR A 78 15.55 -2.69 11.02
C THR A 78 15.99 -4.10 11.40
N ASN A 79 17.29 -4.39 11.31
CA ASN A 79 17.88 -5.70 11.65
C ASN A 79 17.34 -6.89 10.84
N ILE A 80 16.85 -6.66 9.62
CA ILE A 80 16.38 -7.73 8.73
C ILE A 80 17.42 -8.01 7.66
N ASN A 81 17.82 -9.28 7.51
CA ASN A 81 18.61 -9.72 6.36
C ASN A 81 17.69 -10.26 5.26
N TYR A 82 17.24 -9.39 4.36
CA TYR A 82 16.33 -9.74 3.26
C TYR A 82 16.89 -10.83 2.32
N LEU A 83 18.21 -11.00 2.24
CA LEU A 83 18.85 -11.99 1.39
C LEU A 83 18.70 -13.42 1.93
N ALA A 84 18.41 -13.56 3.23
CA ALA A 84 18.18 -14.85 3.88
C ALA A 84 16.70 -15.21 3.97
N LEU A 85 15.80 -14.31 3.58
CA LEU A 85 14.35 -14.56 3.63
C LEU A 85 13.91 -15.42 2.45
N PRO A 86 12.87 -16.27 2.63
CA PRO A 86 12.24 -16.99 1.53
C PRO A 86 11.71 -16.03 0.44
N ALA A 87 11.72 -16.48 -0.81
CA ALA A 87 11.18 -15.72 -1.94
C ALA A 87 9.69 -15.37 -1.80
N SER A 88 8.93 -16.08 -0.96
CA SER A 88 7.54 -15.72 -0.63
C SER A 88 7.44 -14.44 0.21
N GLN A 89 8.46 -14.09 1.00
CA GLN A 89 8.47 -12.95 1.93
C GLN A 89 9.15 -11.70 1.35
N VAL A 90 9.70 -11.78 0.14
CA VAL A 90 10.34 -10.67 -0.54
C VAL A 90 9.86 -10.62 -1.98
N GLU A 91 9.40 -9.45 -2.38
CA GLU A 91 8.95 -9.16 -3.72
C GLU A 91 9.81 -8.06 -4.35
N ASP A 92 10.47 -8.38 -5.45
CA ASP A 92 11.39 -7.47 -6.15
C ASP A 92 11.23 -7.44 -7.68
N GLN A 93 10.08 -7.89 -8.21
CA GLN A 93 9.82 -8.07 -9.63
C GLN A 93 8.67 -7.24 -10.21
N ILE A 94 7.69 -6.83 -9.41
CA ILE A 94 6.43 -6.19 -9.83
C ILE A 94 6.60 -4.67 -9.86
N VAL A 95 7.04 -4.07 -8.75
CA VAL A 95 7.25 -2.62 -8.66
C VAL A 95 8.52 -2.26 -9.41
N LYS A 96 8.41 -1.33 -10.38
CA LYS A 96 9.56 -0.82 -11.14
C LYS A 96 9.72 0.68 -10.93
N MET A 97 10.95 1.14 -10.82
CA MET A 97 11.29 2.57 -10.71
C MET A 97 10.73 3.36 -11.88
N LYS A 98 10.76 2.82 -13.10
CA LYS A 98 10.12 3.46 -14.27
C LYS A 98 8.63 3.69 -14.06
N TRP A 99 7.92 2.74 -13.46
CA TRP A 99 6.50 2.87 -13.15
C TRP A 99 6.27 3.86 -12.00
N VAL A 100 7.06 3.76 -10.91
CA VAL A 100 6.99 4.69 -9.77
C VAL A 100 7.19 6.14 -10.20
N MET A 101 8.17 6.41 -11.06
CA MET A 101 8.46 7.75 -11.57
C MET A 101 7.40 8.28 -12.55
N GLY A 102 6.43 7.46 -12.96
CA GLY A 102 5.28 7.89 -13.74
C GLY A 102 4.20 8.61 -12.92
N PHE A 103 4.35 8.69 -11.60
CA PHE A 103 3.42 9.39 -10.72
C PHE A 103 4.00 10.72 -10.27
N ASP A 104 3.37 11.83 -10.69
CA ASP A 104 3.86 13.20 -10.45
C ASP A 104 4.21 13.50 -9.00
N ARG A 105 3.46 12.92 -8.04
CA ARG A 105 3.69 13.12 -6.61
C ARG A 105 5.01 12.54 -6.09
N VAL A 106 5.63 11.62 -6.82
CA VAL A 106 6.90 10.99 -6.42
C VAL A 106 8.08 11.82 -6.90
N VAL A 107 7.96 12.50 -8.04
CA VAL A 107 9.02 13.30 -8.68
C VAL A 107 9.67 14.30 -7.73
N PRO A 108 8.94 15.20 -7.02
CA PRO A 108 9.59 16.18 -6.14
C PRO A 108 10.30 15.52 -4.94
N VAL A 109 9.82 14.36 -4.48
CA VAL A 109 10.46 13.62 -3.38
C VAL A 109 11.76 12.95 -3.85
N PHE A 110 11.76 12.45 -5.10
CA PHE A 110 12.95 11.91 -5.75
C PHE A 110 14.01 12.99 -5.98
N GLU A 111 13.60 14.16 -6.48
CA GLU A 111 14.48 15.31 -6.72
C GLU A 111 15.11 15.80 -5.40
N ASP A 112 14.30 16.02 -4.35
CA ASP A 112 14.81 16.39 -3.03
C ASP A 112 15.83 15.37 -2.49
N LEU A 113 15.56 14.06 -2.66
CA LEU A 113 16.52 13.03 -2.25
C LEU A 113 17.82 13.13 -3.06
N CYS A 114 17.75 13.31 -4.38
CA CYS A 114 18.93 13.42 -5.25
C CYS A 114 19.77 14.68 -4.96
N GLU A 115 19.14 15.78 -4.54
CA GLU A 115 19.82 17.03 -4.24
C GLU A 115 20.44 17.05 -2.84
N SER A 116 19.82 16.36 -1.88
CA SER A 116 20.15 16.50 -0.45
C SER A 116 20.57 15.20 0.25
N TRP A 117 20.88 14.14 -0.51
CA TRP A 117 21.26 12.84 0.06
C TRP A 117 22.53 12.91 0.94
N SER A 118 23.48 13.78 0.61
CA SER A 118 24.78 13.90 1.30
C SER A 118 24.75 14.86 2.49
N ASN A 119 23.58 15.04 3.11
CA ASN A 119 23.45 15.83 4.33
C ASN A 119 24.11 15.16 5.55
N ALA A 120 24.23 15.87 6.67
CA ALA A 120 24.92 15.38 7.87
C ALA A 120 24.44 14.00 8.37
N LYS A 121 23.13 13.69 8.26
CA LYS A 121 22.59 12.38 8.64
C LYS A 121 23.03 11.30 7.65
N GLY A 122 22.97 11.58 6.35
CA GLY A 122 23.42 10.66 5.31
C GLY A 122 24.91 10.34 5.41
N LEU A 123 25.75 11.37 5.65
CA LEU A 123 27.18 11.19 5.87
C LEU A 123 27.50 10.41 7.14
N LYS A 124 26.72 10.61 8.21
CA LYS A 124 26.83 9.78 9.42
C LYS A 124 26.55 8.31 9.10
N VAL A 125 25.46 8.00 8.37
CA VAL A 125 25.13 6.62 7.99
C VAL A 125 26.21 6.01 7.09
N LEU A 126 26.76 6.79 6.15
CA LEU A 126 27.90 6.36 5.33
C LEU A 126 29.09 5.97 6.19
N ASN A 127 29.48 6.81 7.15
CA ASN A 127 30.59 6.55 8.05
C ASN A 127 30.32 5.33 8.96
N ASP A 128 29.12 5.21 9.52
CA ASP A 128 28.70 4.06 10.32
C ASP A 128 28.85 2.75 9.52
N ARG A 129 28.44 2.74 8.24
CA ARG A 129 28.55 1.57 7.35
C ARG A 129 29.98 1.22 6.98
N LEU A 130 30.81 2.22 6.69
CA LEU A 130 32.23 2.02 6.45
C LEU A 130 32.92 1.43 7.69
N THR A 131 32.63 1.98 8.86
CA THR A 131 33.17 1.50 10.14
C THR A 131 32.71 0.06 10.42
N ALA A 132 31.46 -0.28 10.13
CA ALA A 132 30.93 -1.63 10.30
C ALA A 132 31.66 -2.69 9.44
N ILE A 133 32.21 -2.30 8.30
CA ILE A 133 33.05 -3.18 7.45
C ILE A 133 34.56 -3.06 7.75
N GLY A 134 34.93 -2.37 8.84
CA GLY A 134 36.30 -2.27 9.34
C GLY A 134 37.12 -1.09 8.80
N TRP A 135 36.48 -0.08 8.20
CA TRP A 135 37.18 1.14 7.81
C TRP A 135 37.65 1.93 9.04
N GLN A 136 38.82 2.56 8.91
CA GLN A 136 39.42 3.47 9.88
C GLN A 136 40.03 4.64 9.12
N SER A 137 40.13 5.81 9.76
CA SER A 137 40.74 7.01 9.17
C SER A 137 42.11 6.70 8.55
N GLY A 138 42.36 7.22 7.34
CA GLY A 138 43.57 6.98 6.57
C GLY A 138 43.63 5.64 5.81
N ARG A 139 42.71 4.69 6.06
CA ARG A 139 42.65 3.42 5.32
C ARG A 139 41.79 3.53 4.06
N THR A 140 42.11 2.67 3.11
CA THR A 140 41.28 2.46 1.92
C THR A 140 40.24 1.37 2.19
N MET A 141 38.99 1.63 1.83
CA MET A 141 37.91 0.63 1.92
C MET A 141 36.91 0.84 0.77
N THR A 142 36.35 -0.24 0.23
CA THR A 142 35.30 -0.17 -0.78
C THR A 142 33.95 -0.49 -0.17
N LEU A 143 32.91 0.24 -0.57
CA LEU A 143 31.54 0.04 -0.11
C LEU A 143 30.62 -0.24 -1.32
N GLY A 144 29.79 -1.28 -1.20
CA GLY A 144 28.74 -1.60 -2.19
C GLY A 144 29.21 -2.20 -3.52
N LYS A 145 30.52 -2.43 -3.72
CA LYS A 145 31.04 -2.97 -4.98
C LYS A 145 30.48 -4.35 -5.29
N GLY A 146 30.00 -4.53 -6.52
CA GLY A 146 29.41 -5.78 -7.01
C GLY A 146 27.94 -6.00 -6.62
N VAL A 147 27.37 -5.17 -5.76
CA VAL A 147 25.96 -5.24 -5.37
C VAL A 147 25.07 -4.65 -6.47
N LYS A 148 24.08 -5.43 -6.92
CA LYS A 148 23.23 -5.07 -8.08
C LYS A 148 21.74 -4.93 -7.78
N THR A 149 21.27 -5.49 -6.67
CA THR A 149 19.84 -5.54 -6.32
C THR A 149 19.50 -4.50 -5.26
N ALA A 150 18.29 -3.96 -5.30
CA ALA A 150 17.81 -2.97 -4.34
C ALA A 150 17.93 -3.47 -2.88
N LYS A 151 17.47 -4.70 -2.62
CA LYS A 151 17.61 -5.35 -1.30
C LYS A 151 19.07 -5.54 -0.86
N GLY A 152 19.98 -5.80 -1.80
CA GLY A 152 21.41 -5.89 -1.51
C GLY A 152 22.01 -4.52 -1.15
N LEU A 153 21.62 -3.48 -1.89
CA LEU A 153 22.05 -2.10 -1.62
C LEU A 153 21.53 -1.59 -0.28
N ASP A 154 20.28 -1.93 0.07
CA ASP A 154 19.66 -1.57 1.35
C ASP A 154 20.48 -2.05 2.55
N LEU A 155 20.98 -3.28 2.45
CA LEU A 155 21.82 -3.89 3.48
C LEU A 155 23.25 -3.35 3.45
N ALA A 156 23.84 -3.17 2.27
CA ALA A 156 25.25 -2.88 2.14
C ALA A 156 25.58 -1.37 2.29
N CYS A 157 24.86 -0.50 1.58
CA CYS A 157 25.36 0.85 1.31
C CYS A 157 24.28 1.93 1.12
N GLN A 158 23.06 1.69 1.60
CA GLN A 158 22.01 2.71 1.66
C GLN A 158 22.30 3.77 2.72
N ILE A 159 22.25 5.04 2.35
CA ILE A 159 22.68 6.11 3.28
C ILE A 159 21.61 7.17 3.55
N ASN A 160 20.63 7.31 2.66
CA ASN A 160 19.56 8.29 2.86
C ASN A 160 18.23 7.81 2.26
N SER A 161 17.13 8.42 2.65
CA SER A 161 15.80 8.09 2.19
C SER A 161 14.82 9.23 2.36
N ARG A 162 13.76 9.21 1.58
CA ARG A 162 12.55 10.02 1.80
C ARG A 162 11.32 9.12 1.78
N ILE A 163 10.28 9.56 2.46
CA ILE A 163 8.96 8.94 2.39
C ILE A 163 8.13 9.70 1.38
N PHE A 164 7.38 8.99 0.56
CA PHE A 164 6.33 9.57 -0.27
C PHE A 164 4.99 8.89 0.04
N GLY A 165 3.90 9.52 -0.40
CA GLY A 165 2.55 9.03 -0.18
C GLY A 165 1.91 9.61 1.07
N GLU A 166 0.62 9.96 0.95
CA GLU A 166 -0.16 10.56 2.02
C GLU A 166 -1.60 10.04 2.03
N TYR A 167 -2.21 9.97 3.22
CA TYR A 167 -3.62 9.58 3.37
C TYR A 167 -4.56 10.50 2.59
N THR A 168 -4.12 11.69 2.20
CA THR A 168 -4.87 12.67 1.39
C THR A 168 -4.69 12.48 -0.12
N ASN A 169 -3.67 11.74 -0.59
CA ASN A 169 -3.48 11.49 -2.02
C ASN A 169 -4.63 10.72 -2.67
N ILE A 170 -4.93 11.01 -3.93
CA ILE A 170 -5.97 10.29 -4.68
C ILE A 170 -5.75 8.78 -4.66
N PHE A 171 -6.84 8.05 -4.82
CA PHE A 171 -6.80 6.62 -5.01
C PHE A 171 -6.42 6.31 -6.46
N ASP A 172 -5.28 5.65 -6.63
CA ASP A 172 -4.76 5.20 -7.91
C ASP A 172 -3.92 3.93 -7.73
N ASP A 173 -3.31 3.45 -8.82
CA ASP A 173 -2.51 2.23 -8.81
C ASP A 173 -1.30 2.29 -7.86
N LEU A 174 -0.69 3.48 -7.68
CA LEU A 174 0.42 3.62 -6.73
C LEU A 174 -0.07 3.54 -5.29
N TYR A 175 -1.25 4.12 -5.00
CA TYR A 175 -1.87 4.04 -3.68
C TYR A 175 -2.19 2.59 -3.29
N GLY A 176 -2.79 1.82 -4.20
CA GLY A 176 -3.18 0.42 -3.94
C GLY A 176 -2.00 -0.55 -3.86
N ALA A 177 -0.87 -0.23 -4.49
CA ALA A 177 0.30 -1.10 -4.52
C ALA A 177 1.27 -0.89 -3.35
N ILE A 178 1.62 0.36 -3.01
CA ILE A 178 2.69 0.68 -2.04
C ILE A 178 2.42 1.96 -1.21
N PHE A 179 1.16 2.39 -1.13
CA PHE A 179 0.65 3.55 -0.36
C PHE A 179 1.68 4.58 0.17
N LYS A 180 2.34 4.28 1.31
CA LYS A 180 3.37 5.09 1.97
C LYS A 180 4.70 4.34 1.98
N ALA A 181 5.53 4.57 0.97
CA ALA A 181 6.80 3.87 0.79
C ALA A 181 8.01 4.77 0.98
N ALA A 182 9.17 4.15 1.16
CA ALA A 182 10.46 4.84 1.20
C ALA A 182 11.12 4.79 -0.17
N ILE A 183 11.46 5.95 -0.74
CA ILE A 183 12.47 6.04 -1.79
C ILE A 183 13.84 6.22 -1.14
N LYS A 184 14.79 5.39 -1.52
CA LYS A 184 16.08 5.23 -0.83
C LYS A 184 17.23 5.40 -1.82
N ILE A 185 18.34 5.91 -1.31
CA ILE A 185 19.58 6.10 -2.06
C ILE A 185 20.72 5.33 -1.40
N ALA A 186 21.48 4.63 -2.22
CA ALA A 186 22.69 3.92 -1.87
C ALA A 186 23.86 4.42 -2.71
N VAL A 187 25.03 4.50 -2.09
CA VAL A 187 26.26 4.93 -2.75
C VAL A 187 27.23 3.77 -2.86
N VAL A 188 27.82 3.60 -4.04
CA VAL A 188 28.86 2.62 -4.30
C VAL A 188 30.14 3.40 -4.59
N GLY A 189 31.24 3.02 -3.94
CA GLY A 189 32.46 3.80 -4.04
C GLY A 189 33.56 3.36 -3.08
N LYS A 190 34.52 4.25 -2.87
CA LYS A 190 35.76 3.97 -2.17
C LYS A 190 36.11 5.07 -1.17
N ALA A 191 36.24 4.69 0.09
CA ALA A 191 36.88 5.53 1.11
C ALA A 191 38.39 5.52 0.92
N SER A 192 39.02 6.68 0.96
CA SER A 192 40.48 6.83 0.91
C SER A 192 40.92 8.17 1.51
N ARG A 193 42.23 8.34 1.71
CA ARG A 193 42.80 9.63 2.11
C ARG A 193 43.15 10.46 0.87
N SER A 194 42.55 11.63 0.75
CA SER A 194 42.85 12.57 -0.34
C SER A 194 44.33 12.98 -0.32
N LEU A 195 44.99 12.86 -1.47
CA LEU A 195 46.39 13.30 -1.62
C LEU A 195 46.54 14.82 -1.50
N PHE A 196 45.50 15.59 -1.89
CA PHE A 196 45.51 17.04 -1.89
C PHE A 196 45.10 17.63 -0.55
N SER A 197 43.89 17.33 -0.07
CA SER A 197 43.37 17.92 1.17
C SER A 197 43.91 17.25 2.43
N LYS A 198 44.56 16.09 2.30
CA LYS A 198 44.99 15.22 3.41
C LYS A 198 43.84 14.85 4.36
N ARG A 199 42.59 14.90 3.90
CA ARG A 199 41.40 14.46 4.64
C ARG A 199 40.90 13.13 4.09
N ASP A 200 40.16 12.39 4.90
CA ASP A 200 39.45 11.22 4.42
C ASP A 200 38.25 11.64 3.56
N ILE A 201 38.11 10.98 2.43
CA ILE A 201 37.05 11.20 1.46
C ILE A 201 36.42 9.86 1.08
N PHE A 202 35.19 9.92 0.60
CA PHE A 202 34.54 8.82 -0.11
C PHE A 202 34.31 9.23 -1.56
N GLU A 203 35.08 8.64 -2.46
CA GLU A 203 34.91 8.78 -3.91
C GLU A 203 33.70 7.95 -4.34
N ILE A 204 32.75 8.60 -5.00
CA ILE A 204 31.48 7.98 -5.40
C ILE A 204 31.62 7.49 -6.83
N GLU A 205 31.45 6.18 -7.04
CA GLU A 205 31.48 5.58 -8.36
C GLU A 205 30.09 5.57 -8.99
N LYS A 206 29.07 5.20 -8.21
CA LYS A 206 27.67 5.10 -8.65
C LYS A 206 26.69 5.40 -7.53
N ILE A 207 25.53 5.91 -7.92
CA ILE A 207 24.38 6.09 -7.04
C ILE A 207 23.27 5.15 -7.50
N GLY A 208 22.74 4.35 -6.57
CA GLY A 208 21.58 3.48 -6.79
C GLY A 208 20.38 4.00 -6.04
N ILE A 209 19.26 4.22 -6.74
CA ILE A 209 18.00 4.68 -6.17
C ILE A 209 16.93 3.61 -6.37
N TYR A 210 16.15 3.35 -5.34
CA TYR A 210 15.11 2.33 -5.37
C TYR A 210 14.02 2.62 -4.33
N VAL A 211 12.86 1.99 -4.51
CA VAL A 211 11.77 1.99 -3.54
C VAL A 211 11.86 0.76 -2.64
N ARG A 212 11.53 0.95 -1.37
CA ARG A 212 11.31 -0.12 -0.40
C ARG A 212 10.01 0.13 0.36
N ASP A 213 9.21 -0.91 0.50
CA ASP A 213 7.97 -0.89 1.31
C ASP A 213 7.69 -2.26 1.95
N THR A 214 6.58 -2.39 2.68
CA THR A 214 5.99 -3.66 3.08
C THR A 214 4.55 -3.76 2.59
N TYR A 215 4.24 -4.86 1.91
CA TYR A 215 2.86 -5.19 1.55
C TYR A 215 2.31 -6.10 2.64
N ASP A 216 1.72 -5.48 3.67
CA ASP A 216 1.30 -6.18 4.86
C ASP A 216 0.01 -5.58 5.43
N PHE A 217 -0.80 -6.42 6.06
CA PHE A 217 -2.07 -6.00 6.65
C PHE A 217 -2.00 -5.90 8.18
N ASN A 218 -0.85 -5.48 8.72
CA ASN A 218 -0.75 -5.10 10.12
C ASN A 218 -1.34 -3.70 10.29
N SER A 219 -2.33 -3.52 11.14
CA SER A 219 -2.76 -2.18 11.52
C SER A 219 -2.97 -2.07 13.02
N ALA A 220 -2.74 -0.87 13.54
CA ALA A 220 -3.32 -0.52 14.82
C ALA A 220 -4.84 -0.46 14.66
N ARG A 221 -5.58 -0.94 15.67
CA ARG A 221 -7.05 -0.99 15.63
C ARG A 221 -7.71 0.35 15.31
N LEU A 222 -7.06 1.46 15.70
CA LEU A 222 -7.54 2.82 15.44
C LEU A 222 -7.37 3.23 13.97
N ASP A 223 -6.26 2.87 13.32
CA ASP A 223 -6.02 3.18 11.91
C ASP A 223 -6.99 2.41 11.00
N ASP A 224 -7.25 1.14 11.32
CA ASP A 224 -8.20 0.28 10.61
C ASP A 224 -9.64 0.80 10.72
N ALA A 225 -9.98 1.42 11.86
CA ALA A 225 -11.28 2.02 12.08
C ALA A 225 -11.43 3.38 11.38
N ALA A 226 -10.38 4.20 11.41
CA ALA A 226 -10.41 5.54 10.81
C ALA A 226 -10.37 5.48 9.28
N PHE A 227 -9.39 4.79 8.71
CA PHE A 227 -9.10 4.84 7.28
C PHE A 227 -9.60 3.60 6.54
N GLY A 228 -9.41 2.41 7.12
CA GLY A 228 -9.69 1.14 6.45
C GLY A 228 -8.88 0.96 5.15
N LEU A 229 -9.27 -0.01 4.33
CA LEU A 229 -8.61 -0.34 3.05
C LEU A 229 -9.53 -0.04 1.85
N GLY A 230 -10.41 0.94 2.00
CA GLY A 230 -11.37 1.34 0.97
C GLY A 230 -12.74 0.67 1.09
N ILE A 231 -13.63 1.03 0.17
CA ILE A 231 -14.98 0.49 0.05
C ILE A 231 -15.16 0.02 -1.39
N TRP A 232 -15.38 -1.27 -1.57
CA TRP A 232 -15.22 -1.96 -2.84
C TRP A 232 -16.53 -2.56 -3.33
N SER A 233 -16.77 -2.46 -4.64
CA SER A 233 -17.65 -3.35 -5.38
C SER A 233 -16.80 -4.35 -6.19
N LYS A 234 -17.45 -5.28 -6.90
CA LYS A 234 -16.76 -6.19 -7.83
C LYS A 234 -16.02 -5.49 -8.96
N THR A 235 -16.36 -4.23 -9.25
CA THR A 235 -15.84 -3.52 -10.42
C THR A 235 -14.98 -2.32 -10.08
N ARG A 236 -15.08 -1.74 -8.88
CA ARG A 236 -14.29 -0.58 -8.50
C ARG A 236 -14.27 -0.34 -6.99
N MET A 237 -13.40 0.57 -6.56
CA MET A 237 -13.44 1.21 -5.26
C MET A 237 -14.20 2.55 -5.33
N LEU A 238 -14.82 2.95 -4.22
CA LEU A 238 -15.31 4.31 -4.05
C LEU A 238 -14.16 5.33 -4.03
N SER A 239 -14.38 6.48 -4.68
CA SER A 239 -13.53 7.65 -4.52
C SER A 239 -13.62 8.20 -3.09
N LYS A 240 -12.68 9.05 -2.71
CA LYS A 240 -12.69 9.69 -1.38
C LYS A 240 -13.96 10.47 -1.08
N ARG A 241 -14.49 11.18 -2.09
CA ARG A 241 -15.73 11.95 -1.94
C ARG A 241 -16.92 11.03 -1.71
N GLU A 242 -17.00 9.94 -2.48
CA GLU A 242 -18.03 8.91 -2.28
C GLU A 242 -17.90 8.23 -0.91
N MET A 243 -16.68 7.96 -0.43
CA MET A 243 -16.46 7.40 0.91
C MET A 243 -16.94 8.33 2.02
N ILE A 244 -16.81 9.66 1.87
CA ILE A 244 -17.39 10.62 2.81
C ILE A 244 -18.91 10.48 2.81
N THR A 245 -19.54 10.48 1.63
CA THR A 245 -20.99 10.29 1.49
C THR A 245 -21.44 8.96 2.07
N TYR A 246 -20.71 7.87 1.83
CA TYR A 246 -20.97 6.55 2.40
C TYR A 246 -20.99 6.60 3.92
N ARG A 247 -19.98 7.22 4.54
CA ARG A 247 -19.87 7.26 6.03
C ARG A 247 -20.97 8.07 6.71
N VAL A 248 -21.53 9.08 6.03
CA VAL A 248 -22.64 9.89 6.59
C VAL A 248 -24.03 9.39 6.20
N THR A 249 -24.11 8.41 5.28
CA THR A 249 -25.37 7.82 4.87
C THR A 249 -25.88 6.89 5.98
N GLN A 250 -27.16 7.02 6.35
CA GLN A 250 -27.77 6.16 7.35
C GLN A 250 -27.69 4.68 6.93
N LEU A 251 -27.38 3.80 7.88
CA LEU A 251 -27.17 2.37 7.62
C LEU A 251 -28.31 1.73 6.82
N ALA A 252 -29.57 2.07 7.15
CA ALA A 252 -30.76 1.56 6.47
C ALA A 252 -30.86 1.99 4.99
N ALA A 253 -30.21 3.09 4.60
CA ALA A 253 -30.21 3.61 3.24
C ALA A 253 -28.99 3.15 2.41
N LEU A 254 -27.93 2.64 3.04
CA LEU A 254 -26.67 2.31 2.35
C LEU A 254 -26.86 1.33 1.20
N ALA A 255 -27.68 0.29 1.38
CA ALA A 255 -27.93 -0.71 0.34
C ALA A 255 -28.59 -0.10 -0.91
N ASN A 256 -29.34 1.00 -0.77
CA ASN A 256 -29.98 1.70 -1.88
C ASN A 256 -29.06 2.74 -2.52
N VAL A 257 -28.25 3.45 -1.73
CA VAL A 257 -27.38 4.53 -2.21
C VAL A 257 -26.07 3.98 -2.78
N PHE A 258 -25.51 2.94 -2.16
CA PHE A 258 -24.26 2.28 -2.55
C PHE A 258 -24.47 0.76 -2.67
N PRO A 259 -25.31 0.31 -3.60
CA PRO A 259 -25.58 -1.12 -3.78
C PRO A 259 -24.30 -1.87 -4.12
N GLY A 260 -24.05 -2.97 -3.41
CA GLY A 260 -22.90 -3.86 -3.65
C GLY A 260 -21.54 -3.29 -3.23
N PHE A 261 -21.49 -2.21 -2.45
CA PHE A 261 -20.24 -1.68 -1.91
C PHE A 261 -19.99 -2.13 -0.47
N VAL A 262 -18.84 -2.75 -0.24
CA VAL A 262 -18.45 -3.36 1.04
C VAL A 262 -17.16 -2.71 1.54
N PRO A 263 -17.11 -2.22 2.79
CA PRO A 263 -15.88 -1.71 3.37
C PRO A 263 -14.90 -2.86 3.64
N THR A 264 -13.63 -2.64 3.33
CA THR A 264 -12.57 -3.64 3.57
C THR A 264 -11.60 -3.13 4.63
N LYS A 265 -11.13 -4.05 5.47
CA LYS A 265 -10.24 -3.78 6.60
C LYS A 265 -9.07 -4.76 6.64
N ASN A 266 -8.01 -4.38 7.34
CA ASN A 266 -6.85 -5.25 7.57
C ASN A 266 -7.24 -6.55 8.28
N SER A 267 -8.20 -6.46 9.21
CA SER A 267 -8.76 -7.62 9.92
C SER A 267 -9.45 -8.63 9.00
N ASP A 268 -9.90 -8.24 7.80
CA ASP A 268 -10.44 -9.17 6.81
C ASP A 268 -9.36 -10.05 6.19
N PHE A 269 -8.18 -9.48 5.92
CA PHE A 269 -7.00 -10.22 5.43
C PHE A 269 -6.45 -11.18 6.49
N ARG A 270 -6.42 -10.76 7.77
CA ARG A 270 -6.05 -11.67 8.86
C ARG A 270 -7.04 -12.81 9.04
N ARG A 271 -8.34 -12.54 8.90
CA ARG A 271 -9.36 -13.59 8.89
C ARG A 271 -9.17 -14.56 7.73
N TRP A 272 -8.84 -14.05 6.53
CA TRP A 272 -8.51 -14.88 5.37
C TRP A 272 -7.35 -15.84 5.66
N GLN A 273 -6.22 -15.33 6.17
CA GLN A 273 -5.06 -16.14 6.52
C GLN A 273 -5.40 -17.25 7.52
N ASN A 274 -6.11 -16.91 8.60
CA ASN A 274 -6.48 -17.86 9.64
C ASN A 274 -7.44 -18.96 9.14
N GLN A 275 -8.34 -18.64 8.21
CA GLN A 275 -9.35 -19.58 7.72
C GLN A 275 -8.85 -20.44 6.56
N ARG A 276 -7.97 -19.90 5.71
CA ARG A 276 -7.53 -20.58 4.49
C ARG A 276 -6.11 -21.11 4.54
N ASN A 277 -5.27 -20.60 5.45
CA ASN A 277 -3.81 -20.82 5.43
C ASN A 277 -3.18 -20.39 4.08
N GLU A 278 -3.71 -19.30 3.53
CA GLU A 278 -3.27 -18.64 2.30
C GLU A 278 -3.20 -17.14 2.56
N GLY A 279 -2.46 -16.40 1.74
CA GLY A 279 -2.23 -14.98 2.01
C GLY A 279 -0.90 -14.77 2.71
N GLY A 280 0.01 -14.02 2.11
CA GLY A 280 1.35 -13.81 2.67
C GLY A 280 1.78 -12.37 2.52
N ASP A 281 2.11 -11.72 3.63
CA ASP A 281 2.75 -10.41 3.64
C ASP A 281 4.15 -10.51 3.00
N PHE A 282 4.73 -9.41 2.55
CA PHE A 282 6.11 -9.42 2.02
C PHE A 282 6.76 -8.04 2.03
N PHE A 283 8.10 -8.02 2.08
CA PHE A 283 8.86 -6.83 1.74
C PHE A 283 8.76 -6.55 0.25
N VAL A 284 8.68 -5.27 -0.11
CA VAL A 284 8.63 -4.82 -1.50
C VAL A 284 9.91 -4.06 -1.79
N PHE A 285 10.56 -4.41 -2.90
CA PHE A 285 11.65 -3.65 -3.48
C PHE A 285 11.35 -3.36 -4.94
N SER A 286 11.74 -2.18 -5.42
CA SER A 286 11.80 -1.96 -6.86
C SER A 286 13.08 -2.54 -7.46
N ASP A 287 13.19 -2.48 -8.79
CA ASP A 287 14.50 -2.47 -9.44
C ASP A 287 15.31 -1.21 -9.06
N VAL A 288 16.61 -1.23 -9.37
CA VAL A 288 17.51 -0.11 -9.08
C VAL A 288 17.58 0.82 -10.27
N MET A 289 17.27 2.10 -10.04
CA MET A 289 17.61 3.19 -10.95
C MET A 289 19.03 3.65 -10.66
N TRP A 290 19.96 3.34 -11.57
CA TRP A 290 21.35 3.73 -11.46
C TRP A 290 21.60 5.11 -12.07
N MET A 291 22.36 5.95 -11.37
CA MET A 291 22.73 7.28 -11.80
C MET A 291 24.23 7.51 -11.63
N ALA A 292 24.78 8.34 -12.51
CA ALA A 292 26.10 8.93 -12.29
C ALA A 292 26.03 9.91 -11.12
N PRO A 293 27.08 10.01 -10.29
CA PRO A 293 27.09 10.96 -9.19
C PRO A 293 27.10 12.40 -9.70
N ASN A 294 26.32 13.26 -9.06
CA ASN A 294 26.37 14.72 -9.23
C ASN A 294 27.49 15.38 -8.42
N VAL A 295 28.08 14.64 -7.48
CA VAL A 295 29.23 15.03 -6.65
C VAL A 295 30.23 13.89 -6.67
N GLU A 296 31.48 14.15 -7.07
CA GLU A 296 32.49 13.09 -7.24
C GLU A 296 32.94 12.45 -5.92
N TYR A 297 32.96 13.23 -4.83
CA TYR A 297 33.35 12.75 -3.50
C TYR A 297 32.71 13.55 -2.37
N VAL A 298 32.62 12.93 -1.20
CA VAL A 298 32.24 13.58 0.07
C VAL A 298 33.35 13.44 1.10
N TYR A 299 33.42 14.36 2.06
CA TYR A 299 34.31 14.22 3.21
C TYR A 299 33.72 13.24 4.24
N LEU A 300 34.59 12.44 4.86
CA LEU A 300 34.24 11.44 5.89
C LEU A 300 34.50 11.93 7.32
#